data_AF-A0AAN7Q9B5-F1
#
_entry.id   AF-A0AAN7Q9B5-F1
#
_cell.length_a   1.000
_cell.length_b   1.000
_cell.length_c   1.000
_cell.angle_alpha   90.00
_cell.angle_beta   90.00
_cell.angle_gamma   90.00
#
_symmetry.space_group_name_H-M   'P 1'
#
loop_
_entity.id
_entity.type
_entity.pdbx_description
1 polymer ?
#
loop_
_entity_poly.entity_id
_entity_poly.type
_entity_poly.pdbx_seq_one_letter_code
_entity_poly.pdbx_strand_id
1 'polypeptide(L)'
;MHSYTFYCVLLICFVQTICLEIPDELLDKDILECMEKAKIDKKLVQKITDENFHVGKGNSQFNEYFECVATSRHMVTETGEFNREVLHNDVINILLPIINKKDKNEVAYKIVDECMDIKNDNLGHRMIELHNCLVDAANKH
;
A
#
# COMPACT_ATOMS: atom_id res chain seq x y z
N MET A 1 35.99 28.54 30.00
CA MET A 1 34.87 27.57 29.99
C MET A 1 33.61 28.30 29.56
N HIS A 2 33.23 28.29 28.27
CA HIS A 2 31.88 28.61 27.75
C HIS A 2 31.93 28.69 26.21
N SER A 3 32.18 27.57 25.52
CA SER A 3 32.08 27.52 24.04
C SER A 3 31.78 26.12 23.50
N TYR A 4 31.14 25.25 24.28
CA TYR A 4 30.74 23.92 23.82
C TYR A 4 29.22 23.67 23.88
N THR A 5 28.45 24.57 24.50
CA THR A 5 27.00 24.37 24.69
C THR A 5 26.16 24.72 23.46
N PHE A 6 26.72 25.44 22.47
CA PHE A 6 25.99 25.81 21.25
C PHE A 6 26.04 24.73 20.15
N TYR A 7 26.98 23.79 20.19
CA TYR A 7 27.11 22.76 19.16
C TYR A 7 26.15 21.58 19.34
N CYS A 8 25.68 21.30 20.56
CA CYS A 8 24.75 20.20 20.80
C CYS A 8 23.30 20.50 20.38
N VAL A 9 22.93 21.78 20.23
CA VAL A 9 21.54 22.16 19.89
C VAL A 9 21.29 22.12 18.38
N LEU A 10 22.33 22.24 17.54
CA LEU A 10 22.20 22.26 16.07
C LEU A 10 22.16 20.87 15.42
N LEU A 11 22.48 19.80 16.15
CA LEU A 11 22.54 18.44 15.61
C LEU A 11 21.25 17.60 15.80
N ILE A 12 20.22 18.14 16.47
CA ILE A 12 19.04 17.35 16.89
C ILE A 12 17.83 17.49 15.95
N CYS A 13 17.81 18.43 15.00
CA CYS A 13 16.56 18.78 14.27
C CYS A 13 16.45 18.34 12.80
N PHE A 14 17.28 17.41 12.31
CA PHE A 14 17.17 16.93 10.91
C PHE A 14 16.81 15.46 10.78
N VAL A 15 16.26 14.84 11.82
CA VAL A 15 15.44 13.64 11.62
C VAL A 15 14.04 14.10 11.22
N GLN A 16 13.91 14.67 10.02
CA GLN A 16 12.62 14.67 9.34
C GLN A 16 12.36 13.20 8.98
N THR A 17 11.82 12.44 9.93
CA THR A 17 11.09 11.22 9.58
C THR A 17 10.04 11.65 8.58
N ILE A 18 10.25 11.32 7.31
CA ILE A 18 9.26 11.47 6.25
C ILE A 18 8.12 10.54 6.68
N CYS A 19 7.18 11.09 7.46
CA CYS A 19 5.97 10.39 7.81
C CYS A 19 5.13 10.43 6.53
N LEU A 20 5.21 9.38 5.71
CA LEU A 20 4.34 9.20 4.55
C LEU A 20 2.92 9.04 5.09
N GLU A 21 2.19 10.15 5.14
CA GLU A 21 0.81 10.18 5.61
C GLU A 21 -0.10 9.85 4.43
N ILE A 22 -0.87 8.76 4.53
CA ILE A 22 -1.83 8.38 3.50
C ILE A 22 -2.96 9.41 3.52
N PRO A 23 -3.18 10.17 2.42
CA PRO A 23 -4.22 11.17 2.34
C PRO A 23 -5.60 10.57 2.61
N ASP A 24 -6.40 11.23 3.45
CA ASP A 24 -7.77 10.79 3.79
C ASP A 24 -8.66 10.62 2.56
N GLU A 25 -8.41 11.41 1.52
CA GLU A 25 -9.07 11.34 0.21
C GLU A 25 -8.87 10.01 -0.54
N LEU A 26 -7.85 9.22 -0.19
CA LEU A 26 -7.60 7.90 -0.77
C LEU A 26 -8.22 6.77 0.06
N LEU A 27 -8.77 7.08 1.23
CA LEU A 27 -9.42 6.10 2.10
C LEU A 27 -10.93 6.16 1.87
N ASP A 28 -11.39 5.38 0.90
CA ASP A 28 -12.82 5.24 0.68
C ASP A 28 -13.50 4.41 1.77
N LYS A 29 -14.82 4.30 1.65
CA LYS A 29 -15.65 3.58 2.61
C LYS A 29 -15.19 2.14 2.82
N ASP A 30 -14.86 1.42 1.74
CA ASP A 30 -14.48 0.00 1.82
C ASP A 30 -13.13 -0.16 2.53
N ILE A 31 -12.16 0.73 2.24
CA ILE A 31 -10.88 0.76 2.94
C ILE A 31 -11.08 1.04 4.43
N LEU A 32 -11.88 2.05 4.78
CA LEU A 32 -12.13 2.42 6.17
C LEU A 32 -12.82 1.31 6.97
N GLU A 33 -13.84 0.67 6.38
CA GLU A 33 -14.53 -0.47 7.01
C GLU A 33 -13.59 -1.67 7.20
N CYS A 34 -12.73 -1.97 6.23
CA CYS A 34 -11.76 -3.05 6.34
C CYS A 34 -10.64 -2.74 7.35
N MET A 35 -10.20 -1.48 7.44
CA MET A 35 -9.27 -1.02 8.48
C MET A 35 -9.88 -1.21 9.87
N GLU A 36 -11.13 -0.79 10.07
CA GLU A 36 -11.85 -0.96 11.33
C GLU A 36 -11.98 -2.44 11.70
N LYS A 37 -12.41 -3.28 10.76
CA LYS A 37 -12.60 -4.73 10.96
C LYS A 37 -11.30 -5.43 11.36
N ALA A 38 -10.20 -5.11 10.69
CA ALA A 38 -8.87 -5.67 10.97
C ALA A 38 -8.16 -4.99 12.17
N LYS A 39 -8.78 -3.96 12.77
CA LYS A 39 -8.21 -3.13 13.84
C LYS A 39 -6.87 -2.52 13.43
N ILE A 40 -6.79 -2.04 12.20
CA ILE A 40 -5.65 -1.34 11.64
C ILE A 40 -5.93 0.15 11.68
N ASP A 41 -5.01 0.92 12.27
CA ASP A 41 -5.00 2.37 12.14
C ASP A 41 -3.90 2.80 11.15
N LYS A 42 -3.94 4.07 10.73
CA LYS A 42 -2.96 4.61 9.77
C LYS A 42 -1.52 4.49 10.28
N LYS A 43 -1.32 4.58 11.60
CA LYS A 43 0.01 4.48 12.22
C LYS A 43 0.57 3.07 12.09
N LEU A 44 -0.28 2.05 12.22
CA LEU A 44 0.10 0.67 12.04
C LEU A 44 0.47 0.42 10.57
N VAL A 45 -0.30 0.94 9.61
CA VAL A 45 0.07 0.89 8.17
C VAL A 45 1.47 1.46 7.97
N GLN A 46 1.70 2.71 8.39
CA GLN A 46 3.00 3.38 8.27
C GLN A 46 4.15 2.62 8.93
N LYS A 47 3.89 1.94 10.05
CA LYS A 47 4.92 1.21 10.80
C LYS A 47 5.36 -0.06 10.08
N ILE A 48 4.45 -0.71 9.36
CA ILE A 48 4.71 -2.05 8.81
C ILE A 48 4.90 -2.06 7.29
N THR A 49 4.57 -0.95 6.63
CA THR A 49 5.00 -0.70 5.26
C THR A 49 6.44 -0.23 5.27
N ASP A 50 7.25 -0.74 4.35
CA ASP A 50 8.59 -0.18 4.14
C ASP A 50 8.52 1.19 3.44
N GLU A 51 9.68 1.81 3.22
CA GLU A 51 9.81 3.10 2.55
C GLU A 51 9.30 3.11 1.09
N ASN A 52 9.12 1.93 0.49
CA ASN A 52 8.58 1.75 -0.85
C ASN A 52 7.11 1.34 -0.84
N PHE A 53 6.45 1.31 0.32
CA PHE A 53 5.08 0.84 0.52
C PHE A 53 4.87 -0.68 0.39
N HIS A 54 5.92 -1.51 0.49
CA HIS A 54 5.74 -2.95 0.59
C HIS A 54 5.20 -3.35 1.95
N VAL A 55 4.31 -4.32 1.98
CA VAL A 55 3.75 -4.90 3.19
C VAL A 55 4.50 -6.19 3.53
N GLY A 56 5.01 -6.25 4.75
CA GLY A 56 5.65 -7.46 5.27
C GLY A 56 4.68 -8.65 5.35
N LYS A 57 5.13 -9.84 4.94
CA LYS A 57 4.35 -11.08 5.06
C LYS A 57 4.24 -11.52 6.52
N GLY A 58 3.14 -12.20 6.86
CA GLY A 58 2.97 -12.87 8.15
C GLY A 58 2.28 -12.07 9.26
N ASN A 59 1.80 -10.86 8.97
CA ASN A 59 0.93 -10.13 9.89
C ASN A 59 -0.54 -10.51 9.63
N SER A 60 -1.16 -11.22 10.57
CA SER A 60 -2.54 -11.70 10.42
C SER A 60 -3.56 -10.58 10.25
N GLN A 61 -3.36 -9.42 10.87
CA GLN A 61 -4.26 -8.28 10.71
C GLN A 61 -4.24 -7.76 9.28
N PHE A 62 -3.06 -7.73 8.65
CA PHE A 62 -2.94 -7.29 7.26
C PHE A 62 -3.49 -8.32 6.29
N ASN A 63 -3.33 -9.62 6.58
CA ASN A 63 -4.01 -10.65 5.81
C ASN A 63 -5.52 -10.45 5.85
N GLU A 64 -6.11 -10.24 7.03
CA GLU A 64 -7.54 -9.97 7.20
C GLU A 64 -7.98 -8.68 6.48
N TYR A 65 -7.17 -7.64 6.55
CA TYR A 65 -7.42 -6.37 5.86
C TYR A 65 -7.42 -6.54 4.34
N PHE A 66 -6.39 -7.13 3.76
CA PHE A 66 -6.29 -7.32 2.32
C PHE A 66 -7.35 -8.30 1.80
N GLU A 67 -7.68 -9.34 2.57
CA GLU A 67 -8.78 -10.25 2.24
C GLU A 67 -10.13 -9.52 2.25
N CYS A 68 -10.36 -8.66 3.25
CA CYS A 68 -11.55 -7.82 3.33
C CYS A 68 -11.65 -6.89 2.13
N VAL A 69 -10.59 -6.12 1.82
CA VAL A 69 -10.59 -5.17 0.68
C VAL A 69 -10.85 -5.91 -0.63
N ALA A 70 -10.19 -7.05 -0.86
CA ALA A 70 -10.38 -7.83 -2.07
C ALA A 70 -11.80 -8.35 -2.24
N THR A 71 -12.43 -8.77 -1.14
CA THR A 71 -13.81 -9.25 -1.14
C THR A 71 -14.80 -8.11 -1.36
N SER A 72 -14.69 -7.01 -0.59
CA SER A 72 -15.60 -5.87 -0.67
C SER A 72 -15.60 -5.21 -2.04
N ARG A 73 -14.44 -5.17 -2.69
CA ARG A 73 -14.27 -4.53 -4.01
C ARG A 73 -14.39 -5.49 -5.19
N HIS A 74 -14.69 -6.77 -4.95
CA HIS A 74 -14.75 -7.80 -6.00
C HIS A 74 -13.47 -7.88 -6.87
N MET A 75 -12.30 -7.77 -6.22
CA MET A 75 -10.98 -7.86 -6.87
C MET A 75 -10.66 -9.28 -7.34
N VAL A 76 -11.42 -10.27 -6.89
CA VAL A 76 -11.34 -11.66 -7.33
C VAL A 76 -12.71 -12.08 -7.85
N THR A 77 -12.74 -12.71 -9.01
CA THR A 77 -13.93 -13.26 -9.65
C THR A 77 -14.45 -14.49 -8.92
N GLU A 78 -15.65 -14.95 -9.26
CA GLU A 78 -16.21 -16.21 -8.74
C GLU A 78 -15.36 -17.44 -9.08
N THR A 79 -14.55 -17.37 -10.15
CA THR A 79 -13.61 -18.43 -10.54
C THR A 79 -12.29 -18.40 -9.76
N GLY A 80 -12.11 -17.44 -8.86
CA GLY A 80 -10.87 -17.25 -8.12
C GLY A 80 -9.77 -16.51 -8.89
N GLU A 81 -10.07 -15.95 -10.06
CA GLU A 81 -9.11 -15.17 -10.85
C GLU A 81 -9.16 -13.69 -10.46
N PHE A 82 -8.07 -12.96 -10.66
CA PHE A 82 -8.08 -11.52 -10.40
C PHE A 82 -8.97 -10.78 -11.39
N ASN A 83 -9.79 -9.86 -10.89
CA ASN A 83 -10.59 -8.96 -11.69
C ASN A 83 -9.73 -7.80 -12.18
N ARG A 84 -9.21 -7.96 -13.40
CA ARG A 84 -8.31 -7.00 -14.05
C ARG A 84 -8.85 -5.57 -14.09
N GLU A 85 -10.13 -5.38 -14.40
CA GLU A 85 -10.72 -4.04 -14.53
C GLU A 85 -10.77 -3.32 -13.17
N VAL A 86 -11.16 -4.05 -12.12
CA VAL A 86 -11.16 -3.53 -10.75
C VAL A 86 -9.75 -3.18 -10.30
N LEU A 87 -8.77 -4.07 -10.53
CA LEU A 87 -7.38 -3.82 -10.18
C LEU A 87 -6.79 -2.61 -10.92
N HIS A 88 -7.10 -2.47 -12.21
CA HIS A 88 -6.70 -1.32 -12.99
C HIS A 88 -7.24 -0.01 -12.41
N ASN A 89 -8.53 0.01 -12.06
CA ASN A 89 -9.15 1.18 -11.43
C ASN A 89 -8.53 1.47 -10.06
N ASP A 90 -8.20 0.45 -9.29
CA ASP A 90 -7.55 0.61 -7.98
C ASP A 90 -6.13 1.17 -8.10
N VAL A 91 -5.36 0.68 -9.08
CA VAL A 91 -4.01 1.20 -9.37
C VAL A 91 -4.06 2.69 -9.73
N ILE A 92 -4.98 3.11 -10.59
CA ILE A 92 -5.10 4.52 -11.02
C ILE A 92 -5.53 5.44 -9.87
N ASN A 93 -6.49 5.01 -9.08
CA ASN A 93 -7.17 5.88 -8.13
C ASN A 93 -6.55 5.84 -6.73
N ILE A 94 -5.84 4.76 -6.37
CA ILE A 94 -5.28 4.56 -5.04
C ILE A 94 -3.75 4.45 -5.11
N LEU A 95 -3.22 3.46 -5.83
CA LEU A 95 -1.78 3.17 -5.80
C LEU A 95 -0.93 4.31 -6.39
N LEU A 96 -1.17 4.69 -7.65
CA LEU A 96 -0.37 5.71 -8.33
C LEU A 96 -0.37 7.07 -7.61
N PRO A 97 -1.50 7.54 -7.03
CA PRO A 97 -1.50 8.71 -6.14
C PRO A 97 -0.63 8.54 -4.89
N ILE A 98 -0.67 7.39 -4.22
CA ILE A 98 0.15 7.11 -3.01
C ILE A 98 1.64 7.23 -3.32
N ILE A 99 2.08 6.69 -4.46
CA ILE A 99 3.49 6.71 -4.87
C ILE A 99 3.85 7.93 -5.75
N ASN A 100 2.94 8.91 -5.87
CA ASN A 100 3.14 10.17 -6.60
C ASN A 100 3.50 10.02 -8.10
N LYS A 101 2.90 9.05 -8.79
CA LYS A 101 3.05 8.85 -10.25
C LYS A 101 1.95 9.59 -11.02
N LYS A 102 2.35 10.33 -12.06
CA LYS A 102 1.47 11.24 -12.82
C LYS A 102 0.89 10.63 -14.11
N ASP A 103 1.53 9.61 -14.68
CA ASP A 103 1.09 8.96 -15.91
C ASP A 103 0.18 7.77 -15.58
N LYS A 104 -1.13 7.97 -15.75
CA LYS A 104 -2.13 7.11 -15.09
C LYS A 104 -2.63 5.93 -15.93
N ASN A 105 -3.05 6.15 -17.17
CA ASN A 105 -3.89 5.15 -17.86
C ASN A 105 -3.09 4.05 -18.59
N GLU A 106 -2.11 4.39 -19.43
CA GLU A 106 -1.38 3.36 -20.19
C GLU A 106 -0.41 2.57 -19.30
N VAL A 107 0.14 3.24 -18.29
CA VAL A 107 1.09 2.64 -17.33
C VAL A 107 0.37 1.70 -16.36
N ALA A 108 -0.85 2.03 -15.93
CA ALA A 108 -1.62 1.17 -15.01
C ALA A 108 -1.92 -0.22 -15.61
N TYR A 109 -2.29 -0.31 -16.89
CA TYR A 109 -2.49 -1.62 -17.53
C TYR A 109 -1.20 -2.46 -17.54
N LYS A 110 -0.04 -1.86 -17.85
CA LYS A 110 1.24 -2.58 -17.83
C LYS A 110 1.59 -3.08 -16.43
N ILE A 111 1.37 -2.23 -15.41
CA ILE A 111 1.59 -2.59 -14.00
C ILE A 111 0.72 -3.78 -13.60
N VAL A 112 -0.59 -3.72 -13.86
CA VAL A 112 -1.50 -4.81 -13.50
C VAL A 112 -1.09 -6.10 -14.21
N ASP A 113 -0.81 -6.04 -15.51
CA ASP A 113 -0.50 -7.21 -16.33
C ASP A 113 0.76 -7.95 -15.87
N GLU A 114 1.77 -7.22 -15.39
CA GLU A 114 2.99 -7.80 -14.84
C GLU A 114 2.75 -8.62 -13.55
N CYS A 115 1.60 -8.43 -12.88
CA CYS A 115 1.32 -8.98 -11.55
C CYS A 115 0.15 -9.98 -11.48
N MET A 116 -0.51 -10.28 -12.60
CA MET A 116 -1.72 -11.12 -12.60
C MET A 116 -1.47 -12.61 -12.28
N ASP A 117 -0.25 -13.11 -12.51
CA ASP A 117 0.06 -14.54 -12.40
C ASP A 117 0.37 -15.01 -10.97
N ILE A 118 0.11 -14.18 -9.96
CA ILE A 118 0.35 -14.49 -8.55
C ILE A 118 -0.65 -15.54 -8.05
N LYS A 119 -0.10 -16.63 -7.52
CA LYS A 119 -0.85 -17.80 -7.01
C LYS A 119 -0.57 -18.00 -5.54
N ASN A 120 -1.63 -17.99 -4.74
CA ASN A 120 -1.59 -18.33 -3.32
C ASN A 120 -3.00 -18.73 -2.87
N ASP A 121 -3.12 -19.85 -2.13
CA ASP A 121 -4.42 -20.38 -1.69
C ASP A 121 -5.05 -19.54 -0.57
N ASN A 122 -4.25 -18.74 0.15
CA ASN A 122 -4.76 -17.78 1.12
C ASN A 122 -4.95 -16.42 0.44
N LEU A 123 -6.20 -15.94 0.37
CA LEU A 123 -6.54 -14.71 -0.34
C LEU A 123 -5.81 -13.49 0.23
N GLY A 124 -5.75 -13.32 1.56
CA GLY A 124 -5.00 -12.23 2.19
C GLY A 124 -3.52 -12.21 1.79
N HIS A 125 -2.83 -13.36 1.85
CA HIS A 125 -1.45 -13.47 1.39
C HIS A 125 -1.30 -13.19 -0.10
N ARG A 126 -2.21 -13.72 -0.93
CA ARG A 126 -2.21 -13.49 -2.38
C ARG A 126 -2.29 -12.00 -2.70
N MET A 127 -3.13 -11.29 -1.97
CA MET A 127 -3.34 -9.85 -2.14
C MET A 127 -2.17 -9.01 -1.64
N ILE A 128 -1.48 -9.43 -0.57
CA ILE A 128 -0.22 -8.81 -0.15
C ILE A 128 0.85 -8.99 -1.22
N GLU A 129 0.97 -10.19 -1.79
CA GLU A 129 1.91 -10.46 -2.89
C GLU A 129 1.56 -9.64 -4.14
N LEU A 130 0.28 -9.52 -4.47
CA LEU A 130 -0.20 -8.65 -5.55
C LEU A 130 0.16 -7.19 -5.28
N HIS A 131 -0.19 -6.65 -4.11
CA HIS A 131 0.13 -5.28 -3.72
C HIS A 131 1.63 -4.99 -3.88
N ASN A 132 2.48 -5.86 -3.33
CA ASN A 132 3.94 -5.67 -3.42
C ASN A 132 4.43 -5.72 -4.88
N CYS A 133 3.90 -6.62 -5.70
CA CYS A 133 4.23 -6.64 -7.12
C CYS A 133 3.79 -5.36 -7.84
N LEU A 134 2.57 -4.86 -7.56
CA LEU A 134 2.06 -3.64 -8.19
C LEU A 134 2.92 -2.43 -7.81
N VAL A 135 3.36 -2.34 -6.56
CA VAL A 135 4.31 -1.33 -6.08
C VAL A 135 5.64 -1.42 -6.85
N ASP A 136 6.23 -2.61 -6.95
CA ASP A 136 7.49 -2.83 -7.68
C ASP A 136 7.37 -2.43 -9.16
N ALA A 137 6.31 -2.90 -9.83
CA ALA A 137 6.04 -2.59 -11.23
C ALA A 137 5.80 -1.08 -11.42
N ALA A 138 5.09 -0.42 -10.51
CA ALA A 138 4.84 1.01 -10.60
C ALA A 138 6.07 1.87 -10.34
N ASN A 139 7.06 1.37 -9.60
CA ASN A 139 8.35 2.04 -9.42
C ASN A 139 9.26 1.87 -10.65
N LYS A 140 9.11 0.77 -11.40
CA LYS A 140 9.85 0.49 -12.63
C LYS A 140 9.42 1.35 -13.82
N HIS A 141 8.13 1.70 -13.91
CA HIS A 141 7.56 2.56 -14.96
C HIS A 141 7.49 4.02 -14.53
#